data_AF-A0A1A8PME9-F1
#
_entry.id   AF-A0A1A8PME9-F1
#
_cell.length_a   1.000
_cell.length_b   1.000
_cell.length_c   1.000
_cell.angle_alpha   90.00
_cell.angle_beta   90.00
_cell.angle_gamma   90.00
#
_symmetry.space_group_name_H-M   'P 1'
#
loop_
_entity.id
_entity.type
_entity.pdbx_description
1 polymer ?
#
loop_
_entity_poly.entity_id
_entity_poly.type
_entity_poly.pdbx_seq_one_letter_code
_entity_poly.pdbx_strand_id
1 'polypeptide(L)'
;MHLFLLLILPVPAVIGQIDPEHCRYALGMEDGRIKDEDITASSQWYDTTGPQYARLHCDNGDGAWCPKGPLEPSDSQYLQIDLKKLTFLTLIGTQGRYAGNLGK
;
A
#
# COMPACT_ATOMS: atom_id res chain seq x y z
N MET A 1 49.65 -30.09 19.26
CA MET A 1 48.57 -29.93 18.26
C MET A 1 47.26 -29.71 19.01
N HIS A 2 46.85 -28.45 19.17
CA HIS A 2 45.61 -28.12 19.87
C HIS A 2 44.44 -28.20 18.91
N LEU A 3 43.59 -29.19 19.17
CA LEU A 3 42.37 -29.50 18.43
C LEU A 3 41.36 -28.37 18.71
N PHE A 4 41.23 -27.43 17.78
CA PHE A 4 40.17 -26.43 17.79
C PHE A 4 38.83 -27.12 17.49
N LEU A 5 38.06 -27.40 18.54
CA LEU A 5 36.69 -27.87 18.42
C LEU A 5 35.79 -26.68 18.05
N LEU A 6 35.58 -26.46 16.76
CA LEU A 6 34.57 -25.52 16.26
C LEU A 6 33.18 -26.07 16.58
N LEU A 7 32.59 -25.61 17.69
CA LEU A 7 31.16 -25.75 17.98
C LEU A 7 30.38 -24.98 16.90
N ILE A 8 29.96 -25.67 15.84
CA ILE A 8 28.92 -25.19 14.95
C ILE A 8 27.61 -25.33 15.72
N LEU A 9 27.29 -24.34 16.56
CA LEU A 9 25.93 -24.19 17.08
C LEU A 9 25.02 -24.01 15.86
N PRO A 10 23.99 -24.85 15.66
CA PRO A 10 22.98 -24.56 14.66
C PRO A 10 22.34 -23.25 15.09
N VAL A 11 22.66 -22.16 14.37
CA VAL A 11 21.91 -20.92 14.52
C VAL A 11 20.47 -21.32 14.20
N PRO A 12 19.54 -21.28 15.17
CA PRO A 12 18.14 -21.53 14.83
C PRO A 12 17.82 -20.56 13.71
N ALA A 13 17.35 -21.07 12.58
CA ALA A 13 16.87 -20.23 11.50
C ALA A 13 15.90 -19.23 12.16
N VAL A 14 16.25 -17.95 12.15
CA VAL A 14 15.37 -16.91 12.65
C VAL A 14 14.22 -16.85 11.64
N ILE A 15 13.20 -17.66 11.86
CA ILE A 15 11.93 -17.54 11.16
C ILE A 15 11.31 -16.29 11.75
N GLY A 16 11.48 -15.16 11.08
CA GLY A 16 10.74 -13.94 11.39
C GLY A 16 9.25 -14.21 11.17
N GLN A 17 8.56 -14.73 12.18
CA GLN A 17 7.12 -14.89 12.15
C GLN A 17 6.53 -13.49 12.36
N ILE A 18 6.03 -12.89 11.28
CA ILE A 18 5.16 -11.71 11.36
C ILE A 18 3.83 -12.23 11.91
N ASP A 19 3.38 -11.67 13.02
CA ASP A 19 2.05 -11.95 13.57
C ASP A 19 1.04 -10.92 13.04
N PRO A 20 0.11 -11.31 12.14
CA PRO A 20 -0.89 -10.40 11.61
C PRO A 20 -1.87 -9.86 12.68
N GLU A 21 -2.00 -10.51 13.84
CA GLU A 21 -2.85 -9.99 14.94
C GLU A 21 -2.26 -8.70 15.53
N HIS A 22 -0.93 -8.59 15.55
CA HIS A 22 -0.23 -7.43 16.11
C HIS A 22 0.29 -6.47 15.03
N CYS A 23 0.59 -6.97 13.83
CA CYS A 23 1.07 -6.18 12.69
C CYS A 23 -0.11 -5.78 11.79
N ARG A 24 -0.97 -4.88 12.25
CA ARG A 24 -2.18 -4.45 11.52
C ARG A 24 -2.54 -2.98 11.65
N TYR A 25 -1.60 -2.15 12.11
CA TYR A 25 -1.82 -0.71 12.28
C TYR A 25 -1.88 -0.01 10.93
N ALA A 26 -2.78 0.97 10.80
CA ALA A 26 -2.86 1.81 9.61
C ALA A 26 -1.53 2.55 9.38
N LEU A 27 -1.03 2.52 8.14
CA LEU A 27 0.26 3.10 7.79
C LEU A 27 0.19 4.58 7.40
N GLY A 28 -1.02 5.12 7.15
CA GLY A 28 -1.22 6.56 6.99
C GLY A 28 -1.93 7.03 5.73
N MET A 29 -2.57 6.12 4.99
CA MET A 29 -3.37 6.50 3.81
C MET A 29 -4.54 7.41 4.21
N GLU A 30 -5.33 6.99 5.20
CA GLU A 30 -6.51 7.74 5.66
C GLU A 30 -6.16 9.04 6.41
N ASP A 31 -5.20 8.97 7.34
CA ASP A 31 -4.86 10.10 8.23
C ASP A 31 -3.81 11.09 7.68
N GLY A 32 -3.32 10.87 6.44
CA GLY A 32 -2.37 11.77 5.79
C GLY A 32 -0.91 11.63 6.23
N ARG A 33 -0.55 10.67 7.10
CA ARG A 33 0.86 10.41 7.43
C ARG A 33 1.67 9.95 6.21
N ILE A 34 1.05 9.24 5.27
CA ILE A 34 1.60 9.04 3.92
C ILE A 34 1.26 10.30 3.12
N LYS A 35 2.25 11.01 2.61
CA LYS A 35 2.06 12.30 1.93
C LYS A 35 1.59 12.10 0.49
N ASP A 36 0.98 13.14 -0.09
CA ASP A 36 0.49 13.10 -1.48
C ASP A 36 1.61 12.81 -2.50
N GLU A 37 2.81 13.34 -2.26
CA GLU A 37 4.00 13.10 -3.09
C GLU A 37 4.44 11.62 -3.14
N ASP A 38 3.97 10.82 -2.18
CA ASP A 38 4.30 9.40 -2.04
C ASP A 38 3.21 8.49 -2.61
N ILE A 39 2.15 9.05 -3.18
CA ILE A 39 1.04 8.33 -3.79
C ILE A 39 1.02 8.67 -5.28
N THR A 40 1.40 7.70 -6.11
CA THR A 40 1.48 7.86 -7.57
C THR A 40 0.59 6.82 -8.26
N ALA A 41 0.31 7.01 -9.54
CA ALA A 41 -0.45 6.05 -10.32
C ALA A 41 0.09 5.97 -11.76
N SER A 42 -0.24 4.87 -12.44
CA SER A 42 0.01 4.71 -13.87
C SER A 42 -0.66 5.79 -14.72
N SER A 43 -1.85 6.23 -14.31
CA SER A 43 -2.63 7.28 -14.98
C SER A 43 -3.71 7.84 -14.05
N GLN A 44 -4.36 8.91 -14.48
CA GLN A 44 -5.58 9.45 -13.86
C GLN A 44 -6.57 9.89 -14.94
N TRP A 45 -7.87 9.73 -14.68
CA TRP A 45 -8.91 10.19 -15.61
C TRP A 45 -9.05 11.71 -15.63
N TYR A 46 -9.22 12.31 -14.44
CA TYR A 46 -9.33 13.75 -14.22
C TYR A 46 -8.35 14.21 -13.14
N ASP A 47 -8.10 15.52 -13.09
CA ASP A 47 -7.27 16.13 -12.04
C ASP A 47 -7.91 15.99 -10.64
N THR A 48 -9.22 15.78 -10.57
CA THR A 48 -10.01 15.49 -9.36
C THR A 48 -10.06 14.01 -9.00
N THR A 49 -9.55 13.12 -9.87
CA THR A 49 -9.46 11.66 -9.63
C THR A 49 -8.02 11.16 -9.62
N GLY A 50 -7.09 12.05 -9.26
CA GLY A 50 -5.68 11.73 -9.10
C GLY A 50 -5.36 10.79 -7.94
N PRO A 51 -4.12 10.28 -7.90
CA PRO A 51 -3.68 9.30 -6.91
C PRO A 51 -3.79 9.79 -5.45
N GLN A 52 -3.61 11.09 -5.21
CA GLN A 52 -3.74 11.69 -3.87
C GLN A 52 -5.15 11.58 -3.26
N TYR A 53 -6.18 11.35 -4.08
CA TYR A 53 -7.55 11.15 -3.62
C TYR A 53 -7.89 9.67 -3.36
N ALA A 54 -6.94 8.74 -3.47
CA ALA A 54 -7.14 7.31 -3.20
C ALA A 54 -7.19 6.94 -1.70
N ARG A 55 -7.49 7.90 -0.83
CA ARG A 55 -7.47 7.73 0.63
C ARG A 55 -8.80 7.16 1.10
N LEU A 56 -8.74 6.19 2.01
CA LEU A 56 -9.94 5.61 2.62
C LEU A 56 -10.74 6.71 3.35
N HIS A 57 -12.07 6.63 3.29
CA HIS A 57 -12.98 7.55 3.98
C HIS A 57 -12.76 9.04 3.66
N CYS A 58 -12.20 9.35 2.50
CA CYS A 58 -11.95 10.71 2.02
C CYS A 58 -12.84 11.04 0.82
N ASP A 59 -13.39 12.25 0.80
CA ASP A 59 -14.25 12.78 -0.26
C ASP A 59 -13.64 13.97 -1.01
N ASN A 60 -12.37 14.28 -0.76
CA ASN A 60 -11.63 15.30 -1.51
C ASN A 60 -11.57 14.95 -3.01
N GLY A 61 -11.53 15.98 -3.86
CA GLY A 61 -11.61 15.80 -5.31
C GLY A 61 -12.97 15.20 -5.70
N ASP A 62 -12.94 14.17 -6.53
CA ASP A 62 -14.13 13.36 -6.84
C ASP A 62 -14.24 12.12 -5.93
N GLY A 63 -13.42 12.02 -4.88
CA GLY A 63 -13.52 11.04 -3.80
C GLY A 63 -12.84 9.69 -4.03
N ALA A 64 -12.04 9.53 -5.09
CA ALA A 64 -11.18 8.36 -5.32
C ALA A 64 -10.14 8.62 -6.42
N TRP A 65 -9.16 7.71 -6.53
CA TRP A 65 -8.39 7.57 -7.76
C TRP A 65 -9.21 6.83 -8.84
N CYS A 66 -9.13 7.29 -10.09
CA CYS A 66 -9.68 6.61 -11.25
C CYS A 66 -8.63 6.56 -12.36
N PRO A 67 -8.28 5.36 -12.90
CA PRO A 67 -7.36 5.27 -14.03
C PRO A 67 -7.96 5.91 -15.28
N LYS A 68 -7.10 6.28 -16.22
CA LYS A 68 -7.50 6.91 -17.48
C LYS A 68 -8.18 5.90 -18.41
N GLY A 69 -9.41 6.21 -18.82
CA GLY A 69 -10.14 5.43 -19.80
C GLY A 69 -10.81 4.17 -19.24
N PRO A 70 -11.73 3.56 -19.99
CA PRO A 70 -12.24 2.24 -19.65
C PRO A 70 -11.09 1.24 -19.63
N LEU A 71 -11.14 0.28 -18.70
CA LEU A 71 -10.12 -0.75 -18.57
C LEU A 71 -10.41 -1.90 -19.53
N GLU A 72 -9.48 -2.18 -20.44
CA GLU A 72 -9.46 -3.40 -21.24
C GLU A 72 -8.68 -4.51 -20.52
N PRO A 73 -8.89 -5.80 -20.84
CA PRO A 73 -8.17 -6.90 -20.19
C PRO A 73 -6.63 -6.84 -20.33
N SER A 74 -6.14 -6.15 -21.35
CA SER A 74 -4.70 -5.91 -21.57
C SER A 74 -4.13 -4.73 -20.78
N ASP A 75 -4.99 -3.90 -20.19
CA ASP A 75 -4.56 -2.72 -19.47
C ASP A 75 -4.03 -3.08 -18.09
N SER A 76 -2.83 -2.59 -17.79
CA SER A 76 -2.24 -2.67 -16.46
C SER A 76 -2.21 -1.28 -15.85
N GLN A 77 -3.20 -0.99 -15.01
CA GLN A 77 -3.29 0.24 -14.25
C GLN A 77 -2.98 -0.05 -12.78
N TYR A 78 -2.26 0.87 -12.14
CA TYR A 78 -1.81 0.69 -10.76
C TYR A 78 -1.85 2.01 -10.00
N LEU A 79 -2.08 1.87 -8.69
CA LEU A 79 -1.80 2.87 -7.68
C LEU A 79 -0.57 2.40 -6.91
N GLN A 80 0.43 3.25 -6.79
CA GLN A 80 1.69 2.97 -6.13
C GLN A 80 1.84 3.88 -4.91
N ILE A 81 2.26 3.28 -3.80
CA ILE A 81 2.45 3.96 -2.53
C ILE A 81 3.89 3.72 -2.08
N ASP A 82 4.66 4.81 -1.93
CA ASP A 82 6.02 4.76 -1.40
C ASP A 82 6.02 4.94 0.13
N LEU A 83 6.26 3.85 0.86
CA LEU A 83 6.31 3.87 2.33
C LEU A 83 7.63 4.41 2.89
N LYS A 84 8.62 4.75 2.05
CA LYS A 84 9.97 5.24 2.40
C LYS A 84 10.85 4.31 3.23
N LYS A 85 10.30 3.23 3.75
CA LYS A 85 10.97 2.25 4.61
C LYS A 85 10.46 0.86 4.27
N LEU A 86 11.35 -0.12 4.35
CA LEU A 86 10.96 -1.52 4.24
C LEU A 86 9.92 -1.83 5.33
N THR A 87 8.75 -2.28 4.88
CA THR A 87 7.58 -2.46 5.73
C THR A 87 6.97 -3.82 5.44
N PHE A 88 6.63 -4.56 6.50
CA PHE A 88 5.84 -5.78 6.37
C PHE A 88 4.37 -5.39 6.19
N LEU A 89 3.87 -5.54 4.97
CA LEU A 89 2.47 -5.32 4.64
C LEU A 89 1.68 -6.61 4.86
N THR A 90 0.72 -6.55 5.77
CA THR A 90 -0.11 -7.70 6.17
C THR A 90 -1.55 -7.59 5.72
N LEU A 91 -2.05 -6.37 5.50
CA LEU A 91 -3.44 -6.09 5.18
C LEU A 91 -3.56 -4.94 4.18
N ILE A 92 -4.60 -5.02 3.35
CA ILE A 92 -5.00 -3.98 2.41
C ILE A 92 -6.52 -3.77 2.58
N GLY A 93 -6.93 -2.52 2.78
CA GLY A 93 -8.31 -2.10 2.70
C GLY A 93 -8.55 -1.37 1.39
N THR A 94 -9.68 -1.64 0.73
CA THR A 94 -10.07 -0.97 -0.52
C THR A 94 -11.45 -0.33 -0.37
N GLN A 95 -11.67 0.75 -1.11
CA GLN A 95 -12.96 1.44 -1.19
C GLN A 95 -13.14 1.99 -2.60
N GLY A 96 -14.37 1.98 -3.10
CA GLY A 96 -14.73 2.65 -4.35
C GLY A 96 -15.03 4.13 -4.16
N ARG A 97 -15.19 4.85 -5.26
CA ARG A 97 -15.61 6.26 -5.25
C ARG A 97 -17.01 6.38 -4.64
N TYR A 98 -17.18 7.16 -3.58
CA TYR A 98 -18.53 7.44 -3.04
C TYR A 98 -19.23 8.55 -3.83
N ALA A 99 -18.58 9.70 -3.99
CA ALA A 99 -19.06 10.89 -4.71
C ALA A 99 -20.55 11.21 -4.47
N GLY A 100 -20.99 11.25 -3.21
CA GLY A 100 -22.38 11.56 -2.85
C GLY A 100 -23.41 10.56 -3.36
N ASN A 101 -23.05 9.27 -3.45
CA ASN A 101 -23.81 8.17 -4.10
C ASN A 101 -23.84 8.22 -5.64
N LEU A 102 -23.02 9.07 -6.27
CA LEU A 102 -22.82 9.06 -7.73
C LEU A 102 -21.61 8.22 -8.17
N GLY A 103 -20.89 7.64 -7.20
CA GLY A 103 -19.93 6.57 -7.41
C GLY A 103 -20.53 5.47 -8.27
N LYS A 104 -19.87 5.13 -9.39
CA LYS A 104 -20.23 3.98 -10.21
C LYS A 104 -19.24 2.87 -9.94
#